data_AF-A0A444ZL33-F1
#
_entry.id   AF-A0A444ZL33-F1
#
_cell.length_a   1.000
_cell.length_b   1.000
_cell.length_c   1.000
_cell.angle_alpha   90.00
_cell.angle_beta   90.00
_cell.angle_gamma   90.00
#
_symmetry.space_group_name_H-M   'P 1'
#
loop_
_entity.id
_entity.type
_entity.pdbx_description
1 polymer ?
#
loop_
_entity_poly.entity_id
_entity_poly.type
_entity_poly.pdbx_seq_one_letter_code
_entity_poly.pdbx_strand_id
1 'polypeptide(L)'
;MAKSTILKHRMVEQEDVKLMVGTGLDAYRLSISWSRLIPKVCFREFGDRVLYWNTMNEPNVFTIGGYDQETTPPIRYSPPFCQKYNSSRGDSTTEP
;
A
#
# COMPACT_ATOMS: atom_id res chain seq x y z
N MET A 1 -23.76 -2.31 -25.29
CA MET A 1 -22.91 -1.21 -24.78
C MET A 1 -22.60 -1.49 -23.31
N ALA A 2 -21.60 -2.32 -23.03
CA ALA A 2 -21.20 -2.64 -21.65
C ALA A 2 -20.16 -1.60 -21.19
N LYS A 3 -20.54 -0.76 -20.22
CA LYS A 3 -19.60 0.13 -19.53
C LYS A 3 -18.72 -0.74 -18.64
N SER A 4 -17.48 -0.94 -19.06
CA SER A 4 -16.47 -1.67 -18.29
C SER A 4 -16.23 -0.94 -16.96
N THR A 5 -16.52 -1.67 -15.89
CA THR A 5 -16.33 -1.34 -14.48
C THR A 5 -14.85 -1.13 -14.18
N ILE A 6 -14.39 0.12 -14.27
CA ILE A 6 -13.19 0.54 -13.56
C ILE A 6 -13.64 0.83 -12.13
N LEU A 7 -13.19 0.02 -11.17
CA LEU A 7 -13.36 0.25 -9.74
C LEU A 7 -12.75 1.63 -9.39
N LYS A 8 -13.60 2.66 -9.37
CA LYS A 8 -13.24 4.01 -8.93
C LYS A 8 -13.18 4.04 -7.40
N HIS A 9 -12.16 3.45 -6.79
CA HIS A 9 -11.81 3.76 -5.41
C HIS A 9 -11.09 5.14 -5.38
N ARG A 10 -11.83 6.20 -5.72
CA ARG A 10 -11.37 7.60 -5.60
C ARG A 10 -11.90 8.11 -4.27
N MET A 11 -11.12 7.85 -3.23
CA MET A 11 -11.21 8.31 -1.85
C MET A 11 -12.22 9.44 -1.58
N VAL A 12 -13.19 9.08 -0.74
CA VAL A 12 -14.30 9.85 -0.15
C VAL A 12 -15.47 10.09 -1.11
N GLU A 13 -16.24 9.04 -1.40
CA GLU A 13 -17.67 9.28 -1.61
C GLU A 13 -18.27 9.65 -0.25
N GLN A 14 -19.18 10.63 -0.22
CA GLN A 14 -19.92 11.03 0.98
C GLN A 14 -20.62 9.83 1.68
N GLU A 15 -20.81 8.74 0.94
CA GLU A 15 -21.39 7.49 1.40
C GLU A 15 -20.50 6.75 2.40
N ASP A 16 -19.19 6.69 2.17
CA ASP A 16 -18.25 6.06 3.13
C ASP A 16 -18.25 6.82 4.46
N VAL A 17 -18.32 8.16 4.41
CA VAL A 17 -18.42 9.01 5.61
C VAL A 17 -19.74 8.77 6.35
N LYS A 18 -20.85 8.71 5.62
CA LYS A 18 -22.16 8.39 6.20
C LYS A 18 -22.15 7.01 6.86
N LEU A 19 -21.50 6.03 6.24
CA LEU A 19 -21.36 4.69 6.82
C LEU A 19 -20.55 4.72 8.12
N MET A 20 -19.39 5.40 8.13
CA MET A 20 -18.57 5.55 9.33
C MET A 20 -19.32 6.23 10.48
N VAL A 21 -20.08 7.28 10.18
CA VAL A 21 -20.93 7.97 11.16
C VAL A 21 -22.06 7.04 11.64
N GLY A 22 -22.70 6.32 10.73
CA GLY A 22 -23.80 5.41 11.03
C GLY A 22 -23.39 4.19 11.87
N THR A 23 -22.14 3.74 11.77
CA THR A 23 -21.59 2.65 12.59
C THR A 23 -20.99 3.12 13.92
N GLY A 24 -20.88 4.44 14.14
CA GLY A 24 -20.32 5.01 15.36
C GLY A 24 -18.79 4.90 15.45
N LEU A 25 -18.08 4.97 14.33
CA LEU A 25 -16.61 4.98 14.32
C LEU A 25 -16.05 6.35 14.70
N ASP A 26 -15.15 6.39 15.68
CA ASP A 26 -14.49 7.62 16.13
C ASP A 26 -13.23 7.98 15.32
N ALA A 27 -12.66 7.01 14.60
CA ALA A 27 -11.46 7.19 13.80
C ALA A 27 -11.48 6.30 12.56
N TYR A 28 -10.80 6.75 11.51
CA TYR A 28 -10.62 6.00 10.28
C TYR A 28 -9.16 6.02 9.84
N ARG A 29 -8.64 4.84 9.46
CA ARG A 29 -7.29 4.68 8.92
C ARG A 29 -7.37 4.52 7.42
N LEU A 30 -6.62 5.36 6.71
CA LEU A 30 -6.48 5.31 5.27
C LEU A 30 -5.01 5.42 4.85
N SER A 31 -4.72 4.97 3.63
CA SER A 31 -3.40 5.09 3.01
C SER A 31 -3.41 6.15 1.93
N ILE A 32 -2.35 6.97 1.86
CA ILE A 32 -2.14 7.91 0.76
C ILE A 32 -1.33 7.22 -0.32
N SER A 33 -1.80 7.28 -1.56
CA SER A 33 -1.10 6.68 -2.70
C SER A 33 0.15 7.49 -3.07
N TRP A 34 1.32 6.88 -2.91
CA TRP A 34 2.62 7.53 -3.17
C TRP A 34 2.75 8.01 -4.63
N SER A 35 2.22 7.27 -5.60
CA SER A 35 2.25 7.68 -7.01
C SER A 35 1.48 8.97 -7.30
N ARG A 36 0.63 9.42 -6.36
CA ARG A 36 -0.12 10.67 -6.44
C ARG A 36 0.50 11.79 -5.59
N LEU A 37 1.13 11.46 -4.46
CA LEU A 37 1.73 12.43 -3.53
C LEU A 37 2.97 11.86 -2.82
N ILE A 38 4.02 12.66 -2.69
CA ILE A 38 5.27 12.28 -2.00
C ILE A 38 5.18 12.63 -0.50
N PRO A 39 5.74 11.84 0.44
CA PRO A 39 5.51 12.01 1.88
C PRO A 39 5.82 13.40 2.46
N LYS A 40 6.85 14.09 1.95
CA LYS A 40 7.18 15.45 2.40
C LYS A 40 6.02 16.43 2.17
N VAL A 41 5.25 16.22 1.10
CA VAL A 41 4.05 17.01 0.81
C VAL A 41 2.95 16.65 1.79
N CYS A 42 2.78 15.38 2.15
CA CYS A 42 1.73 14.95 3.09
C CYS A 42 1.81 15.67 4.44
N PHE A 43 3.01 15.75 5.04
CA PHE A 43 3.17 16.42 6.35
C PHE A 43 2.91 17.93 6.26
N ARG A 44 3.33 18.56 5.16
CA ARG A 44 3.12 20.01 4.96
C ARG A 44 1.64 20.35 4.74
N GLU A 45 0.92 19.57 3.95
CA GLU A 45 -0.45 19.89 3.54
C GLU A 45 -1.53 19.38 4.51
N PHE A 46 -1.23 18.35 5.32
CA PHE A 46 -2.22 17.70 6.18
C PHE A 46 -1.81 17.59 7.65
N GLY A 47 -0.56 17.95 8.01
CA GLY A 47 -0.05 17.81 9.38
C GLY A 47 -0.75 18.69 10.40
N ASP A 48 -1.49 19.70 9.96
CA ASP A 48 -2.34 20.56 10.80
C ASP A 48 -3.61 19.85 11.31
N ARG A 49 -4.11 18.86 10.56
CA ARG A 49 -5.37 18.15 10.86
C ARG A 49 -5.19 16.68 11.18
N VAL A 50 -4.19 16.03 10.58
CA VAL A 50 -3.90 14.61 10.78
C VAL A 50 -2.88 14.47 11.90
N LEU A 51 -3.36 14.01 13.06
CA LEU A 51 -2.55 13.88 14.27
C LEU A 51 -1.76 12.56 14.32
N TYR A 52 -2.25 11.51 13.65
CA TYR A 52 -1.70 10.16 13.73
C TYR A 52 -1.25 9.69 12.35
N TRP A 53 0.02 9.26 12.26
CA TRP A 53 0.66 8.83 11.02
C TRP A 53 1.32 7.46 11.20
N ASN A 54 1.03 6.54 10.28
CA ASN A 54 1.84 5.35 10.08
C ASN A 54 2.68 5.56 8.81
N THR A 55 4.01 5.44 8.92
CA THR A 55 4.92 5.66 7.78
C THR A 55 4.84 4.55 6.74
N MET A 56 4.65 3.30 7.19
CA MET A 56 4.63 2.09 6.37
C MET A 56 3.61 1.10 6.91
N ASN A 57 2.94 0.36 6.02
CA ASN A 57 2.06 -0.75 6.38
C ASN A 57 2.83 -2.06 6.22
N GLU A 58 2.85 -2.89 7.27
CA GLU A 58 3.38 -4.26 7.23
C GLU A 58 4.78 -4.39 6.58
N PRO A 59 5.84 -3.83 7.21
CA PRO A 59 7.21 -3.93 6.71
C PRO A 59 7.62 -5.37 6.35
N ASN A 60 7.34 -6.29 7.27
CA ASN A 60 7.73 -7.69 7.17
C ASN A 60 7.05 -8.41 6.00
N VAL A 61 5.79 -8.09 5.72
CA VAL A 61 5.07 -8.68 4.58
C VAL A 61 5.58 -8.11 3.27
N PHE A 62 5.92 -6.81 3.25
CA PHE A 62 6.52 -6.17 2.09
C PHE A 62 7.90 -6.76 1.76
N THR A 63 8.76 -6.96 2.77
CA THR A 63 10.09 -7.53 2.57
C THR A 63 10.03 -8.98 2.14
N ILE A 64 9.39 -9.84 2.94
CA ILE A 64 9.29 -11.28 2.65
C ILE A 64 8.55 -11.50 1.32
N GLY A 65 7.41 -10.84 1.10
CA GLY A 65 6.63 -11.04 -0.11
C GLY A 65 7.30 -10.52 -1.37
N GLY A 66 8.04 -9.40 -1.25
CA GLY A 66 8.62 -8.68 -2.37
C GLY A 66 10.03 -9.12 -2.77
N TYR A 67 10.81 -9.61 -1.80
CA TYR A 67 12.25 -9.88 -1.94
C TYR A 67 12.66 -11.32 -1.64
N ASP A 68 11.76 -12.15 -1.11
CA ASP A 68 12.05 -13.54 -0.74
C ASP A 68 11.07 -14.54 -1.37
N GLN A 69 9.77 -14.25 -1.35
CA GLN A 69 8.71 -15.23 -1.66
C GLN A 69 7.97 -15.00 -2.99
N GLU A 70 8.35 -14.01 -3.81
CA GLU A 70 7.73 -13.68 -5.12
C GLU A 70 6.21 -13.33 -5.08
N THR A 71 5.64 -13.04 -3.92
CA THR A 71 4.17 -12.88 -3.78
C THR A 71 3.68 -11.46 -4.03
N THR A 72 4.53 -10.46 -3.85
CA THR A 72 4.20 -9.04 -4.03
C THR A 72 5.24 -8.33 -4.89
N PRO A 73 4.87 -7.27 -5.64
CA PRO A 73 5.84 -6.42 -6.31
C PRO A 73 6.87 -5.86 -5.31
N PRO A 74 8.17 -5.83 -5.64
CA PRO A 74 8.75 -5.92 -6.99
C PRO A 74 9.10 -7.33 -7.50
N ILE A 75 8.80 -8.41 -6.76
CA ILE A 75 9.09 -9.81 -7.14
C ILE A 75 10.58 -9.97 -7.52
N ARG A 76 11.46 -9.61 -6.59
CA ARG A 76 12.92 -9.81 -6.73
C ARG A 76 13.33 -10.92 -5.75
N TYR A 77 14.27 -11.77 -6.11
CA TYR A 77 14.72 -12.87 -5.24
C TYR A 77 16.00 -13.51 -5.80
N SER A 78 16.63 -14.39 -5.02
CA SER A 78 17.73 -15.27 -5.44
C SER A 78 17.52 -16.74 -4.99
N PRO A 79 17.94 -17.75 -5.80
CA PRO A 79 17.94 -19.15 -5.39
C PRO A 79 18.70 -19.40 -4.08
N PRO A 80 18.30 -20.38 -3.24
CA PRO A 80 17.29 -21.42 -3.46
C PRO A 80 15.84 -20.98 -3.16
N PHE A 81 15.63 -19.75 -2.70
CA PHE A 81 14.30 -19.23 -2.37
C PHE A 81 13.55 -18.89 -3.65
N CYS A 82 12.32 -19.41 -3.74
CA CYS A 82 11.37 -19.28 -4.85
C CYS A 82 11.92 -19.55 -6.26
N GLN A 83 11.49 -20.64 -6.89
CA GLN A 83 12.16 -21.22 -8.07
C GLN A 83 11.31 -21.15 -9.34
N LYS A 84 10.25 -20.33 -9.36
CA LYS A 84 9.19 -20.44 -10.37
C LYS A 84 9.54 -19.74 -11.70
N TYR A 85 10.35 -18.70 -11.64
CA TYR A 85 10.74 -17.92 -12.82
C TYR A 85 12.21 -17.54 -12.73
N ASN A 86 13.15 -18.45 -13.03
CA ASN A 86 14.62 -18.28 -13.04
C ASN A 86 15.14 -16.82 -13.16
N SER A 87 14.96 -16.01 -12.10
CA SER A 87 15.10 -14.56 -12.14
C SER A 87 16.30 -14.23 -11.30
N SER A 88 17.43 -14.09 -11.95
CA SER A 88 18.70 -13.67 -11.35
C SER A 88 18.75 -12.16 -11.03
N ARG A 89 17.58 -11.50 -10.89
CA ARG A 89 17.48 -10.05 -10.79
C ARG A 89 17.46 -9.53 -9.35
N GLY A 90 17.41 -10.38 -8.34
CA GLY A 90 17.47 -10.00 -6.92
C GLY A 90 18.48 -10.82 -6.13
N ASP A 91 18.75 -10.38 -4.91
CA ASP A 91 19.57 -11.07 -3.91
C ASP A 91 18.85 -11.08 -2.56
N SER A 92 18.17 -12.18 -2.25
CA SER A 92 17.39 -12.34 -1.02
C SER A 92 18.25 -12.35 0.25
N THR A 93 19.58 -12.42 0.13
CA THR A 93 20.48 -12.38 1.29
C THR A 93 20.89 -10.96 1.69
N THR A 94 20.72 -9.98 0.78
CA THR A 94 21.14 -8.59 0.98
C THR A 94 20.02 -7.57 0.78
N GLU A 95 18.96 -7.96 0.08
CA GLU A 95 17.75 -7.15 -0.10
C GLU A 95 16.95 -7.06 1.21
N PRO A 96 16.09 -6.02 1.35
CA PRO A 96 15.53 -5.60 2.65
C PRO A 96 14.71 -6.65 3.38
#